data_AF-A0A0L7M7V2-F1
#
_entry.id   AF-A0A0L7M7V2-F1
#
_cell.length_a   1.000
_cell.length_b   1.000
_cell.length_c   1.000
_cell.angle_alpha   90.00
_cell.angle_beta   90.00
_cell.angle_gamma   90.00
#
_symmetry.space_group_name_H-M   'P 1'
#
loop_
_entity.id
_entity.type
_entity.pdbx_description
1 polymer ?
#
loop_
_entity_poly.entity_id
_entity_poly.type
_entity_poly.pdbx_seq_one_letter_code
_entity_poly.pdbx_strand_id
1 'polypeptide(L)' 'TKNSCSYEEVNNNEWRDFASFECRGIELIDFFPSNNFIVEDTKGKLYYDVNLSDQNWCDYNEEHEMCVGIYNLEYEVN' A
#
# COMPACT_ATOMS: atom_id res chain seq x y z
N THR A 1 11.96 3.85 -15.44
CA THR A 1 11.61 3.19 -14.16
C THR A 1 10.10 3.12 -14.11
N LYS A 2 9.51 1.95 -14.43
CA LYS A 2 8.06 1.71 -14.33
C LYS A 2 7.59 2.02 -12.90
N ASN A 3 6.32 2.36 -12.70
CA ASN A 3 5.62 2.58 -11.42
C ASN A 3 5.83 1.44 -10.39
N SER A 4 7.05 1.21 -9.89
CA SER A 4 7.32 0.22 -8.85
C SER A 4 7.03 0.88 -7.51
N CYS A 5 6.24 0.21 -6.68
CA CYS A 5 5.80 0.59 -5.34
C CYS A 5 4.64 1.61 -5.29
N SER A 6 3.66 1.52 -6.21
CA SER A 6 2.42 2.30 -6.15
C SER A 6 1.19 1.45 -6.45
N TYR A 7 0.07 1.75 -5.77
CA TYR A 7 -1.25 1.18 -6.02
C TYR A 7 -2.26 2.32 -6.06
N GLU A 8 -3.04 2.42 -7.14
CA GLU A 8 -3.89 3.57 -7.42
C GLU A 8 -5.38 3.21 -7.30
N GLU A 9 -6.25 4.23 -7.18
CA GLU A 9 -7.71 4.06 -7.06
C GLU A 9 -8.30 3.21 -8.19
N VAL A 10 -7.78 3.34 -9.41
CA VAL A 10 -8.21 2.58 -10.59
C VAL A 10 -7.98 1.07 -10.45
N ASN A 11 -7.15 0.65 -9.48
CA ASN A 11 -6.84 -0.75 -9.22
C ASN A 11 -7.65 -1.35 -8.08
N ASN A 12 -8.52 -0.58 -7.42
CA ASN A 12 -9.22 -0.99 -6.20
C ASN A 12 -9.81 -2.42 -6.27
N ASN A 13 -9.48 -3.25 -5.28
CA ASN A 13 -9.84 -4.67 -5.17
C ASN A 13 -9.30 -5.58 -6.29
N GLU A 14 -8.30 -5.14 -7.04
CA GLU A 14 -7.59 -5.96 -8.03
C GLU A 14 -6.16 -6.26 -7.57
N TRP A 15 -5.64 -7.43 -7.95
CA TRP A 15 -4.23 -7.77 -7.79
C TRP A 15 -3.34 -6.96 -8.73
N ARG A 16 -2.21 -6.47 -8.21
CA ARG A 16 -1.22 -5.70 -8.97
C ARG A 16 0.19 -6.02 -8.53
N ASP A 17 1.10 -6.05 -9.50
CA ASP A 17 2.53 -6.11 -9.25
C ASP A 17 2.97 -4.85 -8.50
N PHE A 18 3.40 -4.99 -7.25
CA PHE A 18 3.82 -3.85 -6.43
C PHE A 18 5.33 -3.60 -6.54
N ALA A 19 6.15 -4.64 -6.42
CA ALA A 19 7.60 -4.53 -6.48
C ALA A 19 8.21 -5.78 -7.15
N SER A 20 9.41 -5.63 -7.69
CA SER A 20 10.15 -6.76 -8.30
C SER A 20 11.57 -6.78 -7.77
N PHE A 21 12.09 -7.97 -7.49
CA PHE A 21 13.42 -8.19 -6.91
C PHE A 21 14.21 -9.16 -7.79
N GLU A 22 15.46 -8.81 -8.09
CA GLU A 22 16.40 -9.77 -8.69
C GLU A 22 17.07 -10.56 -7.57
N CYS A 23 16.77 -11.86 -7.48
CA CYS A 23 17.31 -12.75 -6.45
C CYS A 23 18.34 -13.72 -7.03
N ARG A 24 19.49 -13.89 -6.36
CA ARG A 24 20.58 -14.80 -6.78
C ARG A 24 20.98 -15.71 -5.61
N GLY A 25 20.50 -16.95 -5.63
CA GLY A 25 20.74 -17.93 -4.55
C GLY A 25 19.96 -17.65 -3.26
N ILE A 26 18.93 -16.80 -3.34
CA ILE A 26 17.99 -16.45 -2.26
C ILE A 26 16.58 -16.58 -2.83
N GLU A 27 15.65 -17.08 -2.02
CA GLU A 27 14.23 -17.19 -2.36
C GLU A 27 13.42 -16.37 -1.35
N LEU A 28 12.43 -15.62 -1.85
CA LEU A 28 11.50 -14.88 -1.00
C LEU A 28 10.33 -15.80 -0.65
N ILE A 29 10.16 -16.08 0.64
CA ILE A 29 9.15 -17.04 1.11
C ILE A 29 7.90 -16.34 1.63
N ASP A 30 8.05 -15.16 2.22
CA ASP A 30 6.96 -14.42 2.83
C ASP A 30 7.24 -12.92 2.78
N PHE A 31 6.18 -12.12 2.77
CA PHE A 31 6.23 -10.66 2.82
C PHE A 31 5.54 -10.17 4.09
N PHE A 32 6.10 -9.13 4.70
CA PHE A 32 5.51 -8.49 5.87
C PHE A 32 5.43 -6.99 5.59
N PRO A 33 4.23 -6.42 5.38
CA PRO A 33 4.07 -4.98 5.22
C PRO A 33 4.54 -4.25 6.48
N SER A 34 5.31 -3.18 6.29
CA SER A 34 5.84 -2.35 7.36
C SER A 34 4.97 -1.13 7.64
N ASN A 35 5.51 -0.20 8.44
CA ASN A 35 4.82 0.96 8.99
C ASN A 35 5.26 2.31 8.43
N ASN A 36 5.69 2.32 7.16
CA ASN A 36 6.24 3.50 6.50
C ASN A 36 5.69 3.70 5.08
N PHE A 37 4.47 3.24 4.81
CA PHE A 37 3.77 3.56 3.57
C PHE A 37 3.35 5.03 3.54
N ILE A 38 3.09 5.52 2.32
CA ILE A 38 2.56 6.86 2.08
C ILE A 38 1.24 6.69 1.35
N VAL A 39 0.22 7.40 1.79
CA VAL A 39 -1.10 7.46 1.15
C VAL A 39 -1.38 8.89 0.72
N GLU A 40 -1.89 9.05 -0.49
CA GLU A 40 -2.55 10.28 -0.94
C GLU A 40 -4.05 10.01 -1.00
N ASP A 41 -4.86 10.83 -0.33
CA ASP A 41 -6.32 10.70 -0.45
C ASP A 41 -6.84 11.36 -1.74
N THR A 42 -8.12 11.14 -2.05
CA THR A 42 -8.76 11.68 -3.26
C THR A 42 -8.89 13.21 -3.28
N LYS A 43 -8.43 13.89 -2.23
CA LYS A 43 -8.34 15.35 -2.11
C LYS A 43 -6.89 15.86 -2.17
N GLY A 44 -5.91 14.98 -2.29
CA GLY A 44 -4.48 15.30 -2.41
C GLY A 44 -3.76 15.48 -1.08
N LYS A 45 -4.37 15.14 0.07
CA LYS A 45 -3.69 15.16 1.36
C LYS A 45 -2.81 13.91 1.49
N LEU A 46 -1.57 14.12 1.93
CA LEU A 46 -0.60 13.05 2.18
C LEU A 46 -0.64 12.59 3.64
N TYR A 47 -0.56 11.27 3.83
CA TYR A 47 -0.43 10.58 5.11
C TYR A 47 0.88 9.81 5.09
N TYR A 48 1.72 10.04 6.09
CA TYR A 48 3.02 9.39 6.26
C TYR A 48 2.95 8.37 7.39
N ASP A 49 3.97 7.49 7.47
CA ASP A 49 4.07 6.45 8.50
C ASP A 49 2.81 5.56 8.57
N VAL A 50 2.20 5.32 7.40
CA VAL A 50 0.99 4.50 7.30
C VAL A 50 1.35 3.06 7.61
N ASN A 51 0.73 2.52 8.66
CA ASN A 51 0.96 1.15 9.12
C ASN A 51 0.00 0.15 8.50
N LEU A 52 0.53 -0.77 7.71
CA LEU A 52 -0.21 -1.86 7.09
C LEU A 52 0.21 -3.25 7.61
N SER A 53 1.00 -3.33 8.70
CA SER A 53 1.38 -4.60 9.35
C SER A 53 0.19 -5.46 9.77
N ASP A 54 -0.93 -4.79 10.09
CA ASP A 54 -2.17 -5.39 10.56
C ASP A 54 -3.24 -5.43 9.44
N GLN A 55 -2.78 -5.30 8.18
CA GLN A 55 -3.54 -5.36 6.92
C GLN A 55 -4.66 -4.32 6.79
N ASN A 56 -4.77 -3.37 7.71
CA ASN A 56 -5.83 -2.37 7.74
C ASN A 56 -5.27 -1.05 8.28
N TRP A 57 -5.76 0.05 7.72
CA TRP A 57 -5.46 1.40 8.17
C TRP A 57 -6.60 2.34 7.83
N CYS A 58 -6.88 3.31 8.70
CA CYS A 58 -7.79 4.40 8.40
C CYS A 58 -7.36 5.70 9.08
N ASP A 59 -7.79 6.81 8.49
CA ASP A 59 -7.60 8.16 8.99
C ASP A 59 -8.75 9.05 8.48
N TYR A 60 -8.70 10.34 8.81
CA TYR A 60 -9.74 11.30 8.49
C TYR A 60 -9.14 12.58 7.88
N ASN A 61 -9.72 12.99 6.76
CA ASN A 61 -9.46 14.30 6.18
C ASN A 61 -10.44 15.31 6.81
N GLU A 62 -9.98 16.03 7.84
CA GLU A 62 -10.77 17.06 8.54
C GLU A 62 -11.21 18.22 7.64
N GLU A 63 -10.40 18.61 6.63
CA GLU A 63 -10.74 19.72 5.72
C GLU A 63 -11.95 19.41 4.86
N HIS A 64 -12.16 18.14 4.52
CA HIS A 64 -13.22 17.67 3.66
C HIS A 64 -14.24 16.77 4.34
N GLU A 65 -14.17 16.66 5.67
CA GLU A 65 -15.05 15.82 6.49
C GLU A 65 -15.18 14.37 5.97
N MET A 66 -14.07 13.78 5.51
CA MET A 66 -14.06 12.52 4.76
C MET A 66 -13.18 11.44 5.42
N CYS A 67 -13.71 10.22 5.55
CA CYS A 67 -12.93 9.06 5.97
C CYS A 67 -12.03 8.56 4.83
N VAL A 68 -10.80 8.17 5.18
CA VAL A 68 -9.82 7.56 4.28
C VAL A 68 -9.43 6.22 4.88
N GLY A 69 -9.28 5.17 4.06
CA GLY A 69 -8.84 3.88 4.60
C GLY A 69 -8.45 2.86 3.54
N ILE A 70 -7.62 1.92 3.98
CA ILE A 70 -7.16 0.73 3.26
C ILE A 70 -7.55 -0.45 4.14
N TYR A 71 -8.26 -1.42 3.56
CA TYR A 71 -8.82 -2.54 4.30
C TYR A 71 -8.52 -3.86 3.62
N ASN A 72 -8.37 -4.91 4.42
CA ASN A 72 -8.13 -6.26 3.95
C ASN A 72 -6.98 -6.33 2.92
N LEU A 73 -5.84 -5.73 3.25
CA LEU A 73 -4.64 -5.83 2.42
C LEU A 73 -4.25 -7.31 2.28
N GLU A 74 -4.26 -7.78 1.04
CA GLU A 74 -3.75 -9.10 0.65
C GLU A 74 -2.45 -8.92 -0.14
N TYR A 75 -1.54 -9.89 -0.03
CA TYR A 75 -0.26 -9.88 -0.72
C TYR A 75 0.22 -11.31 -0.98
N GLU A 76 1.05 -11.46 -2.01
CA GLU A 76 1.80 -12.69 -2.28
C GLU A 76 3.20 -12.33 -2.79
N VAL A 77 4.14 -13.26 -2.62
CA VAL A 77 5.47 -13.20 -3.24
C VAL A 77 5.68 -14.48 -4.04
N ASN A 78 6.13 -14.34 -5.28
CA ASN A 78 6.29 -15.44 -6.24
C ASN A 78 7.59 -15.32 -7.05
#